data_AF-A0A511MXW0-F1
#
_entry.id   AF-A0A511MXW0-F1
#
_cell.length_a   1.000
_cell.length_b   1.000
_cell.length_c   1.000
_cell.angle_alpha   90.00
_cell.angle_beta   90.00
_cell.angle_gamma   90.00
#
_symmetry.space_group_name_H-M   'P 1'
#
loop_
_entity.id
_entity.type
_entity.pdbx_description
1 polymer ?
#
loop_
_entity_poly.entity_id
_entity_poly.type
_entity_poly.pdbx_seq_one_letter_code
_entity_poly.pdbx_strand_id
1 'polypeptide(L)'
;MIRAKRFEDAKAQATGNAELFWWVFMRVSGIVLMFLVLGHIYMTFISVPESQSASYETIVTKLQQPVWKLYDWLIMVLAGLHGVNGARYVMEDYLPNKSTRFWVKAIFYTIVGVIFVWGTIGLYTFKPEL
;
A
#
# COMPACT_ATOMS: atom_id res chain seq x y z
N MET A 1 14.53 1.46 -18.60
CA MET A 1 14.86 1.45 -20.05
C MET A 1 15.75 0.27 -20.36
N ILE A 2 15.31 -0.59 -21.27
CA ILE A 2 16.08 -1.73 -21.78
C ILE A 2 17.28 -1.15 -22.54
N ARG A 3 18.48 -1.40 -22.02
CA ARG A 3 19.74 -1.06 -22.69
C ARG A 3 20.56 -2.32 -22.93
N ALA A 4 19.89 -3.37 -23.39
CA ALA A 4 20.56 -4.58 -23.86
C ALA A 4 21.35 -4.22 -25.13
N LYS A 5 22.68 -4.36 -25.07
CA LYS A 5 23.54 -4.12 -26.23
C LYS A 5 23.79 -5.40 -27.01
N ARG A 6 23.58 -6.57 -26.38
CA ARG A 6 23.81 -7.89 -26.95
C ARG A 6 22.58 -8.79 -26.76
N PHE A 7 22.47 -9.83 -27.60
CA PHE A 7 21.41 -10.84 -27.51
C PHE A 7 21.39 -11.56 -26.15
N GLU A 8 22.55 -11.86 -25.58
CA GLU A 8 22.68 -12.43 -24.23
C GLU A 8 22.10 -11.50 -23.15
N ASP A 9 22.34 -10.18 -23.24
CA ASP A 9 21.76 -9.19 -22.30
C ASP A 9 20.23 -9.15 -22.42
N ALA A 10 19.73 -9.20 -23.65
CA ALA A 10 18.29 -9.22 -23.94
C ALA A 10 17.63 -10.51 -23.45
N LYS A 11 18.30 -11.65 -23.63
CA LYS A 11 17.86 -12.96 -23.17
C LYS A 11 17.86 -13.05 -21.63
N ALA A 12 18.90 -12.53 -20.97
CA ALA A 12 18.96 -12.44 -19.51
C ALA A 12 17.92 -11.47 -18.92
N GLN A 13 17.62 -10.36 -19.61
CA GLN A 13 16.52 -9.46 -19.23
C GLN A 13 15.13 -10.06 -19.52
N ALA A 14 15.01 -10.97 -20.50
CA ALA A 14 13.75 -11.64 -20.81
C ALA A 14 13.37 -12.71 -19.77
N THR A 15 14.31 -13.26 -19.00
CA THR A 15 14.08 -14.38 -18.07
C THR A 15 13.43 -14.01 -16.72
N GLY A 16 12.86 -12.82 -16.58
CA GLY A 16 12.08 -12.46 -15.39
C GLY A 16 11.47 -11.07 -15.54
N ASN A 17 10.18 -11.00 -15.87
CA ASN A 17 9.54 -9.72 -16.13
C ASN A 17 8.92 -9.15 -14.84
N ALA A 18 9.79 -8.76 -13.90
CA ALA A 18 9.37 -8.11 -12.65
C ALA A 18 8.54 -6.84 -12.93
N GLU A 19 8.84 -6.11 -14.01
CA GLU A 19 8.02 -4.97 -14.44
C GLU A 19 6.64 -5.39 -14.94
N LEU A 20 6.49 -6.52 -15.63
CA LEU A 20 5.17 -7.07 -15.97
C LEU A 20 4.41 -7.50 -14.72
N PHE A 21 5.07 -8.12 -13.74
CA PHE A 21 4.43 -8.45 -12.47
C PHE A 21 3.89 -7.19 -11.79
N TRP A 22 4.72 -6.15 -11.64
CA TRP A 22 4.28 -4.88 -11.06
C TRP A 22 3.21 -4.18 -11.90
N TRP A 23 3.31 -4.27 -13.23
CA TRP A 23 2.30 -3.74 -14.13
C TRP A 23 0.94 -4.40 -13.90
N VAL A 24 0.89 -5.74 -13.86
CA VAL A 24 -0.34 -6.50 -13.60
C VAL A 24 -0.85 -6.18 -12.19
N PHE A 25 0.04 -6.19 -11.19
CA PHE A 25 -0.29 -5.84 -9.81
C PHE A 25 -0.98 -4.49 -9.73
N MET A 26 -0.48 -3.44 -10.41
CA MET A 26 -1.10 -2.11 -10.36
C MET A 26 -2.54 -2.09 -10.91
N ARG A 27 -2.83 -2.87 -11.96
CA ARG A 27 -4.19 -2.91 -12.55
C ARG A 27 -5.15 -3.65 -11.64
N VAL A 28 -4.75 -4.84 -11.22
CA VAL A 28 -5.58 -5.71 -10.37
C VAL A 28 -5.80 -5.06 -9.01
N SER A 29 -4.73 -4.57 -8.37
CA SER A 29 -4.85 -3.89 -7.07
C SER A 29 -5.67 -2.61 -7.16
N GLY A 30 -5.59 -1.83 -8.25
CA GLY A 30 -6.43 -0.64 -8.43
C GLY A 30 -7.92 -0.96 -8.46
N ILE A 31 -8.31 -2.01 -9.20
CA ILE A 31 -9.72 -2.46 -9.26
C ILE A 31 -10.17 -2.96 -7.89
N VAL A 32 -9.35 -3.77 -7.21
CA VAL A 32 -9.68 -4.27 -5.86
C VAL A 32 -9.79 -3.12 -4.86
N LEU A 33 -8.86 -2.17 -4.89
CA LEU A 33 -8.85 -1.00 -4.02
C LEU A 33 -10.06 -0.09 -4.23
N MET A 34 -10.59 0.01 -5.44
CA MET A 34 -11.83 0.76 -5.69
C MET A 34 -12.95 0.26 -4.76
N PHE A 35 -13.17 -1.04 -4.67
CA PHE A 35 -14.21 -1.60 -3.80
C PHE A 35 -13.84 -1.52 -2.32
N LEU A 36 -12.59 -1.83 -1.96
CA LEU A 36 -12.17 -1.82 -0.56
C LEU A 36 -12.18 -0.39 0.04
N VAL A 37 -11.69 0.61 -0.70
CA VAL A 37 -11.65 1.99 -0.20
C VAL A 37 -13.04 2.59 -0.16
N LEU A 38 -13.88 2.37 -1.19
CA LEU A 38 -15.26 2.86 -1.16
C LEU A 38 -16.08 2.20 -0.05
N GLY A 39 -15.93 0.89 0.16
CA GLY A 39 -16.56 0.21 1.29
C GLY A 39 -16.07 0.73 2.64
N HIS A 40 -14.78 1.03 2.76
CA HIS A 40 -14.21 1.62 3.97
C HIS A 40 -14.79 3.01 4.26
N ILE A 41 -14.90 3.86 3.24
CA ILE A 41 -15.50 5.19 3.35
C ILE A 41 -16.98 5.08 3.74
N TYR A 42 -17.74 4.20 3.08
CA TYR A 42 -19.15 3.99 3.38
C TYR A 42 -19.37 3.56 4.84
N MET A 43 -18.64 2.55 5.30
CA MET A 43 -18.79 2.04 6.67
C MET A 43 -18.35 3.07 7.72
N THR A 44 -17.30 3.83 7.43
CA THR A 44 -16.71 4.77 8.39
C THR A 44 -17.49 6.08 8.49
N PHE A 45 -18.00 6.60 7.37
CA PHE A 45 -18.56 7.96 7.32
C PHE A 45 -20.04 8.03 6.95
N ILE A 46 -20.62 6.98 6.37
CA ILE A 46 -21.99 7.03 5.83
C ILE A 46 -22.94 6.13 6.62
N SER A 47 -22.51 4.92 6.98
CA SER A 47 -23.40 3.92 7.60
C SER A 47 -23.63 4.13 9.11
N VAL A 48 -22.76 4.90 9.77
CA VAL A 48 -22.79 5.12 11.23
C VAL A 48 -23.37 6.50 11.54
N PRO A 49 -24.27 6.63 12.54
CA PRO A 49 -24.77 7.94 12.96
C PRO A 49 -23.64 8.90 13.32
N GLU A 50 -23.76 10.18 12.97
CA GLU A 50 -22.73 11.19 13.22
C GLU A 50 -22.33 11.27 14.71
N SER A 51 -23.29 11.12 15.64
CA SER A 51 -23.06 11.10 17.09
C SER A 51 -22.21 9.92 17.58
N GLN A 52 -22.08 8.86 16.80
CA GLN A 52 -21.27 7.67 17.09
C GLN A 52 -20.08 7.53 16.15
N SER A 53 -19.98 8.41 15.15
CA SER A 53 -18.89 8.41 14.18
C SER A 53 -17.57 8.71 14.90
N ALA A 54 -16.59 7.81 14.71
CA ALA A 54 -15.27 7.88 15.35
C ALA A 54 -15.23 7.92 16.90
N SER A 55 -16.29 7.52 17.61
CA SER A 55 -16.20 7.34 19.06
C SER A 55 -15.27 6.16 19.42
N TYR A 56 -14.64 6.21 20.61
CA TYR A 56 -13.76 5.14 21.08
C TYR A 56 -14.48 3.78 21.10
N GLU A 57 -15.70 3.73 21.62
CA GLU A 57 -16.50 2.51 21.73
C GLU A 57 -16.82 1.89 20.36
N THR A 58 -17.19 2.71 19.37
CA THR A 58 -17.43 2.26 17.99
C THR A 58 -16.17 1.64 17.38
N ILE A 59 -15.02 2.29 17.57
CA ILE A 59 -13.73 1.82 17.03
C ILE A 59 -13.31 0.51 17.71
N VAL A 60 -13.40 0.45 19.04
CA VAL A 60 -13.07 -0.76 19.80
C VAL A 60 -13.96 -1.93 19.40
N THR A 61 -15.27 -1.71 19.33
CA THR A 61 -16.23 -2.76 18.95
C THR A 61 -15.96 -3.28 17.53
N LYS A 62 -15.64 -2.40 16.58
CA LYS A 62 -15.22 -2.80 15.22
C LYS A 62 -13.92 -3.61 15.28
N LEU A 63 -12.90 -3.10 15.98
CA LEU A 63 -11.59 -3.76 16.05
C LEU A 63 -11.60 -5.06 16.86
N GLN A 64 -12.61 -5.34 17.68
CA GLN A 64 -12.77 -6.65 18.31
C GLN A 64 -13.09 -7.75 17.29
N GLN A 65 -13.67 -7.40 16.13
CA GLN A 65 -14.05 -8.38 15.12
C GLN A 65 -12.88 -8.66 14.15
N PRO A 66 -12.40 -9.91 14.02
CA PRO A 66 -11.24 -10.24 13.18
C PRO A 66 -11.43 -9.90 11.70
N VAL A 67 -12.66 -9.96 11.19
CA VAL A 67 -12.98 -9.65 9.80
C VAL A 67 -12.64 -8.19 9.45
N TRP A 68 -12.88 -7.24 10.36
CA TRP A 68 -12.57 -5.84 10.13
C TRP A 68 -11.08 -5.55 10.24
N LYS A 69 -10.37 -6.25 11.15
CA LYS A 69 -8.90 -6.19 11.18
C LYS A 69 -8.31 -6.67 9.85
N LEU A 70 -8.78 -7.81 9.32
CA LEU A 70 -8.31 -8.31 8.03
C LEU A 70 -8.65 -7.33 6.90
N TYR A 71 -9.85 -6.77 6.89
CA TYR A 71 -10.29 -5.79 5.89
C TYR A 71 -9.40 -4.53 5.87
N ASP A 72 -9.20 -3.90 7.03
CA ASP A 72 -8.36 -2.71 7.15
C ASP A 72 -6.89 -3.03 6.83
N TRP A 73 -6.40 -4.22 7.22
CA TRP A 73 -5.06 -4.69 6.88
C TRP A 73 -4.87 -4.90 5.38
N LEU A 74 -5.86 -5.48 4.68
CA LEU A 74 -5.82 -5.66 3.22
C LEU A 74 -5.77 -4.30 2.50
N ILE A 75 -6.54 -3.31 2.97
CA ILE A 75 -6.43 -1.93 2.46
C ILE A 75 -5.04 -1.40 2.67
N MET A 76 -4.49 -1.50 3.89
CA MET A 76 -3.15 -0.99 4.21
C MET A 76 -2.06 -1.64 3.33
N VAL A 77 -2.11 -2.96 3.13
CA VAL A 77 -1.17 -3.68 2.27
C VAL A 77 -1.33 -3.26 0.81
N LEU A 78 -2.54 -3.34 0.26
CA LEU A 78 -2.76 -3.10 -1.17
C LEU A 78 -2.56 -1.62 -1.52
N ALA A 79 -3.10 -0.69 -0.73
CA ALA A 79 -2.96 0.74 -0.96
C ALA A 79 -1.50 1.18 -0.74
N GLY A 80 -0.84 0.63 0.29
CA GLY A 80 0.58 0.87 0.55
C GLY A 80 1.44 0.43 -0.61
N LEU A 81 1.33 -0.83 -1.05
CA LEU A 81 2.11 -1.35 -2.18
C LEU A 81 1.79 -0.64 -3.50
N HIS A 82 0.51 -0.37 -3.78
CA HIS A 82 0.07 0.36 -4.98
C HIS A 82 0.63 1.79 -5.00
N GLY A 83 0.50 2.53 -3.90
CA GLY A 83 1.01 3.88 -3.76
C GLY A 83 2.53 3.94 -3.83
N VAL A 84 3.24 3.03 -3.16
CA VAL A 84 4.72 2.95 -3.19
C VAL A 84 5.25 2.67 -4.59
N ASN A 85 4.62 1.75 -5.33
CA ASN A 85 5.03 1.47 -6.70
C ASN A 85 4.68 2.62 -7.66
N GLY A 86 3.54 3.30 -7.47
CA GLY A 86 3.23 4.54 -8.20
C GLY A 86 4.26 5.63 -7.94
N ALA A 87 4.61 5.87 -6.68
CA ALA A 87 5.62 6.84 -6.27
C ALA A 87 7.01 6.48 -6.82
N ARG A 88 7.34 5.18 -6.98
CA ARG A 88 8.56 4.74 -7.67
C ARG A 88 8.65 5.32 -9.07
N TYR A 89 7.59 5.25 -9.88
CA TYR A 89 7.60 5.82 -11.23
C TYR A 89 7.73 7.35 -11.20
N VAL A 90 6.98 8.03 -10.33
CA VAL A 90 7.11 9.49 -10.15
C VAL A 90 8.55 9.88 -9.81
N MET A 91 9.20 9.19 -8.88
CA MET A 91 10.60 9.45 -8.53
C MET A 91 11.58 9.17 -9.68
N GLU A 92 11.35 8.13 -10.50
CA GLU A 92 12.18 7.85 -11.67
C GLU A 92 12.05 8.94 -12.75
N ASP A 93 10.86 9.50 -12.92
CA ASP A 93 10.55 10.49 -13.96
C ASP A 93 10.99 11.91 -13.58
N TYR A 94 10.84 12.30 -12.30
CA TYR A 94 11.04 13.67 -11.84
C TYR A 94 12.39 13.92 -11.14
N LEU A 95 13.16 12.89 -10.77
CA LEU A 95 14.49 13.05 -10.16
C LEU A 95 15.61 12.70 -11.15
N PRO A 96 16.20 13.69 -11.84
CA PRO A 96 17.22 13.43 -12.88
C PRO A 96 18.57 13.02 -12.29
N ASN A 97 18.91 13.51 -11.08
CA ASN A 97 20.16 13.16 -10.42
C ASN A 97 20.05 11.78 -9.76
N LYS A 98 20.94 10.86 -10.16
CA LYS A 98 20.99 9.48 -9.64
C LYS A 98 21.21 9.40 -8.14
N SER A 99 22.09 10.24 -7.57
CA SER A 99 22.38 10.27 -6.13
C SER A 99 21.17 10.75 -5.35
N THR A 100 20.57 11.87 -5.77
CA THR A 100 19.34 12.38 -5.15
C THR A 100 18.22 11.35 -5.19
N ARG A 101 17.99 10.73 -6.35
CA ARG A 101 16.96 9.70 -6.51
C ARG A 101 17.20 8.49 -5.60
N PHE A 102 18.44 8.04 -5.47
CA PHE A 102 18.80 6.96 -4.55
C PHE A 102 18.41 7.30 -3.11
N TRP A 103 18.86 8.46 -2.61
CA TRP A 103 18.57 8.87 -1.23
C TRP A 103 17.10 9.12 -0.96
N VAL A 104 16.38 9.77 -1.89
CA VAL A 104 14.94 9.99 -1.76
C VAL A 104 14.20 8.66 -1.70
N LYS A 105 14.51 7.70 -2.59
CA LYS A 105 13.90 6.36 -2.55
C LYS A 105 14.22 5.62 -1.26
N ALA A 106 15.47 5.68 -0.79
CA ALA A 106 15.89 5.00 0.43
C ALA A 106 15.13 5.53 1.66
N ILE A 107 15.04 6.86 1.82
CA ILE A 107 14.30 7.49 2.91
C ILE A 107 12.81 7.16 2.80
N PHE A 108 12.22 7.31 1.61
CA PHE A 108 10.82 7.03 1.36
C PHE A 108 10.44 5.59 1.71
N TYR A 109 11.18 4.59 1.20
CA TYR A 109 10.91 3.18 1.48
C TYR A 109 11.12 2.83 2.96
N THR A 110 12.09 3.47 3.63
CA THR A 110 12.30 3.28 5.07
C THR A 110 11.10 3.79 5.87
N ILE A 111 10.64 5.01 5.58
CA ILE A 111 9.48 5.62 6.27
C ILE A 111 8.23 4.76 6.03
N VAL A 112 7.95 4.37 4.79
CA VAL A 112 6.78 3.55 4.49
C VAL A 112 6.88 2.18 5.16
N GLY A 113 8.04 1.55 5.17
CA GLY A 113 8.27 0.29 5.86
C GLY A 113 8.01 0.39 7.37
N VAL A 114 8.52 1.45 8.01
CA VAL A 114 8.29 1.70 9.44
C VAL A 114 6.80 1.92 9.73
N ILE A 115 6.12 2.76 8.95
CA ILE A 115 4.68 3.02 9.12
C ILE A 115 3.87 1.73 8.91
N PHE A 116 4.21 0.93 7.91
CA PHE A 116 3.53 -0.34 7.64
C PHE A 116 3.69 -1.35 8.78
N VAL A 117 4.91 -1.50 9.31
CA VAL A 117 5.18 -2.38 10.46
C VAL A 117 4.44 -1.85 11.69
N TRP A 118 4.53 -0.56 11.98
CA TRP A 118 3.83 0.05 13.11
C TRP A 118 2.31 -0.12 12.98
N GLY A 119 1.72 0.16 11.83
CA GLY A 119 0.29 -0.05 11.58
C GLY A 119 -0.13 -1.51 11.74
N THR A 120 0.69 -2.45 11.27
CA THR A 120 0.42 -3.89 11.43
C THR A 120 0.47 -4.31 12.89
N ILE A 121 1.50 -3.89 13.63
CA ILE A 121 1.60 -4.14 15.08
C ILE A 121 0.40 -3.53 15.77
N GLY A 122 0.14 -2.24 15.56
CA GLY A 122 -0.98 -1.52 16.17
C GLY A 122 -2.32 -2.21 15.95
N LEU A 123 -2.60 -2.70 14.74
CA LEU A 123 -3.87 -3.36 14.43
C LEU A 123 -4.03 -4.71 15.15
N TYR A 124 -2.97 -5.51 15.22
CA TYR A 124 -3.04 -6.89 15.75
C TYR A 124 -2.73 -6.99 17.25
N THR A 125 -1.91 -6.10 17.81
CA THR A 125 -1.58 -6.11 19.24
C THR A 125 -2.53 -5.25 20.08
N PHE A 126 -3.43 -4.49 19.46
CA PHE A 126 -4.43 -3.71 20.17
C PHE A 126 -5.34 -4.61 21.03
N LYS A 127 -5.26 -4.39 22.35
CA LYS A 127 -6.10 -5.01 23.38
C LYS A 127 -6.88 -3.89 24.08
N PRO A 128 -8.09 -3.57 23.60
CA PRO A 128 -8.90 -2.55 24.24
C PRO A 128 -9.51 -3.11 25.53
N GLU A 129 -9.37 -2.33 26.61
CA GLU A 129 -10.22 -2.45 27.77
C GLU A 129 -11.47 -1.59 27.50
N LEU A 130 -12.65 -2.19 27.68
CA LEU A 130 -13.94 -1.51 27.64
C LEU A 130 -14.33 -1.10 29.06
#